data_AF-A0A957AB91-F1
#
_entry.id   AF-A0A957AB91-F1
#
_cell.length_a   1.000
_cell.length_b   1.000
_cell.length_c   1.000
_cell.angle_alpha   90.00
_cell.angle_beta   90.00
_cell.angle_gamma   90.00
#
_symmetry.space_group_name_H-M   'P 1'
#
loop_
_entity.id
_entity.type
_entity.pdbx_description
1 polymer ?
#
loop_
_entity_poly.entity_id
_entity_poly.type
_entity_poly.pdbx_seq_one_letter_code
_entity_poly.pdbx_strand_id
1 'polypeptide(L)'
;VRSRHRLNDVLVAVRHRRTLDSSHDVRRPNSEFFLKSEAEMRERFGRYPDAIENTIAIAGRCTFDLTTDLPYRLPDHQAVPEGASMDSYLRGVCERAFVRKYTPLEPATFADARNRLERELELITKHGLAGFFLVYWEILSLVGEIAHELHGRDPNLAPDERPVGRGRGSSVSSIVCYLIGLSHIDPVKNELYLERFLNEELHSLPDIDLDFPRDIRDELLKRIYAHFGDEHAAIVAAFPTYQFRSALGDVGKVLGLPAPMLAKLSKLGGPYSSAHEIGAEIARIPEMKPLLRSPAWQGLVALSHELAGFPRHIGQHVGGVVISAEPLSSVVPVEPARMEGRYVCQWDKDSVDDARFVKIDFLALGMLSAVDEVLDIIEEVRGVRVDPGRIPHDSAEIYASIQEGDTMGVFQIESRAQIQTLPRTRPGNLDDLAVQVAIIRPGPIVAGAFHPYMEYREKLSRGEPVEVDYGHPELEPLVKEFMGETLGHVLYQDQVLQIACAVAGFTPGQADK
;
A
#
# COMPACT_ATOMS: atom_id res chain seq x y z
N VAL A 1 1.24 14.86 32.36
CA VAL A 1 2.07 15.95 32.94
C VAL A 1 1.31 17.26 32.96
N ARG A 2 1.31 17.96 34.09
CA ARG A 2 0.54 19.21 34.33
C ARG A 2 0.86 20.35 33.36
N SER A 3 2.12 20.46 32.91
CA SER A 3 2.56 21.51 31.99
C SER A 3 1.85 21.48 30.63
N ARG A 4 1.37 20.32 30.18
CA ARG A 4 0.69 20.13 28.88
C ARG A 4 -0.71 20.76 28.82
N HIS A 5 -1.22 21.36 29.90
CA HIS A 5 -2.48 22.12 29.84
C HIS A 5 -2.41 23.24 28.78
N ARG A 6 -1.24 23.87 28.58
CA ARG A 6 -1.04 24.90 27.53
C ARG A 6 -1.30 24.35 26.13
N LEU A 7 -0.84 23.14 25.86
CA LEU A 7 -1.12 22.46 24.59
C LEU A 7 -2.60 22.07 24.47
N ASN A 8 -3.21 21.60 25.57
CA ASN A 8 -4.64 21.31 25.59
C ASN A 8 -5.48 22.57 25.28
N ASP A 9 -5.12 23.72 25.86
CA ASP A 9 -5.76 25.00 25.61
C ASP A 9 -5.67 25.41 24.13
N VAL A 10 -4.50 25.19 23.50
CA VAL A 10 -4.32 25.40 22.06
C VAL A 10 -5.22 24.46 21.26
N LEU A 11 -5.22 23.16 21.55
CA LEU A 11 -6.04 22.18 20.84
C LEU A 11 -7.54 22.46 20.96
N VAL A 12 -8.00 22.89 22.14
CA VAL A 12 -9.38 23.35 22.36
C VAL A 12 -9.66 24.58 21.49
N ALA A 13 -8.77 25.57 21.49
CA ALA A 13 -8.92 26.76 20.64
C ALA A 13 -8.96 26.40 19.14
N VAL A 14 -8.12 25.46 18.68
CA VAL A 14 -8.16 24.91 17.30
C VAL A 14 -9.53 24.30 17.00
N ARG A 15 -10.02 23.39 17.87
CA ARG A 15 -11.33 22.73 17.71
C ARG A 15 -12.48 23.73 17.59
N HIS A 16 -12.46 24.78 18.40
CA HIS A 16 -13.49 25.83 18.39
C HIS A 16 -13.23 26.94 17.35
N ARG A 17 -12.14 26.88 16.58
CA ARG A 17 -11.73 27.89 15.59
C ARG A 17 -11.62 29.30 16.19
N ARG A 18 -11.08 29.39 17.41
CA ARG A 18 -10.91 30.64 18.17
C ARG A 18 -9.43 30.91 18.46
N THR A 19 -9.10 32.15 18.81
CA THR A 19 -7.78 32.48 19.37
C THR A 19 -7.70 32.06 20.84
N LEU A 20 -6.50 32.03 21.42
CA LEU A 20 -6.37 31.82 22.87
C LEU A 20 -7.15 32.87 23.67
N ASP A 21 -7.13 34.14 23.29
CA ASP A 21 -7.83 35.18 24.04
C ASP A 21 -9.36 35.01 24.01
N SER A 22 -9.91 34.46 22.93
CA SER A 22 -11.35 34.28 22.71
C SER A 22 -11.91 32.90 23.09
N SER A 23 -11.09 32.02 23.67
CA SER A 23 -11.48 30.63 24.00
C SER A 23 -11.62 30.34 25.50
N HIS A 24 -11.58 31.36 26.37
CA HIS A 24 -11.60 31.17 27.82
C HIS A 24 -12.82 30.38 28.34
N ASP A 25 -13.99 30.57 27.71
CA ASP A 25 -15.27 29.96 28.05
C ASP A 25 -15.37 28.46 27.70
N VAL A 26 -14.53 28.00 26.76
CA VAL A 26 -14.54 26.61 26.26
C VAL A 26 -13.35 25.78 26.76
N ARG A 27 -12.38 26.41 27.41
CA ARG A 27 -11.20 25.73 27.97
C ARG A 27 -11.47 25.07 29.32
N ARG A 28 -10.58 24.15 29.71
CA ARG A 28 -10.61 23.60 31.07
C ARG A 28 -10.33 24.71 32.09
N PRO A 29 -10.97 24.69 33.26
CA PRO A 29 -10.86 25.78 34.24
C PRO A 29 -9.50 25.86 34.94
N ASN A 30 -8.70 24.80 34.91
CA ASN A 30 -7.39 24.73 35.55
C ASN A 30 -6.52 23.63 34.90
N SER A 31 -5.29 23.48 35.39
CA SER A 31 -4.30 22.52 34.89
C SER A 31 -4.38 21.11 35.50
N GLU A 32 -5.44 20.78 36.25
CA GLU A 32 -5.57 19.51 36.98
C GLU A 32 -6.04 18.32 36.13
N PHE A 33 -6.21 18.51 34.83
CA PHE A 33 -6.69 17.49 33.88
C PHE A 33 -5.52 16.74 33.22
N PHE A 34 -4.75 16.03 34.04
CA PHE A 34 -3.67 15.14 33.60
C PHE A 34 -3.76 13.80 34.35
N LEU A 35 -3.10 12.78 33.82
CA LEU A 35 -2.97 11.49 34.50
C LEU A 35 -2.13 11.67 35.77
N LYS A 36 -2.82 11.68 36.92
CA LYS A 36 -2.22 11.82 38.26
C LYS A 36 -1.63 10.50 38.73
N SER A 37 -0.63 10.58 39.59
CA SER A 37 -0.10 9.44 40.32
C SER A 37 -1.12 8.86 41.29
N GLU A 38 -0.92 7.61 41.69
CA GLU A 38 -1.73 6.96 42.71
C GLU A 38 -1.76 7.78 44.02
N ALA A 39 -0.61 8.29 44.47
CA ALA A 39 -0.49 9.09 45.69
C ALA A 39 -1.34 10.37 45.64
N GLU A 40 -1.24 11.14 44.54
CA GLU A 40 -2.05 12.34 44.33
C GLU A 40 -3.55 12.01 44.30
N MET A 41 -3.93 10.87 43.70
CA MET A 41 -5.32 10.42 43.66
C MET A 41 -5.83 9.97 45.03
N ARG A 42 -5.02 9.26 45.83
CA ARG A 42 -5.36 8.85 47.20
C ARG A 42 -5.52 10.04 48.13
N GLU A 43 -4.64 11.03 48.05
CA GLU A 43 -4.78 12.27 48.80
C GLU A 43 -6.08 12.99 48.42
N ARG A 44 -6.33 13.15 47.11
CA ARG A 44 -7.53 13.82 46.59
C ARG A 44 -8.83 13.12 46.98
N PHE A 45 -8.84 11.79 46.97
CA PHE A 45 -9.99 10.95 47.33
C PHE A 45 -9.90 10.40 48.76
N GLY A 46 -9.11 11.02 49.65
CA GLY A 46 -8.90 10.50 51.02
C GLY A 46 -10.18 10.37 51.86
N ARG A 47 -11.24 11.12 51.51
CA ARG A 47 -12.57 10.98 52.13
C ARG A 47 -13.39 9.81 51.59
N TYR A 48 -12.97 9.19 50.49
CA TYR A 48 -13.66 8.13 49.75
C TYR A 48 -12.65 7.07 49.27
N PRO A 49 -11.98 6.32 50.17
CA PRO A 49 -10.96 5.34 49.81
C PRO A 49 -11.49 4.25 48.85
N ASP A 50 -12.74 3.82 49.05
CA ASP A 50 -13.42 2.84 48.19
C ASP A 50 -13.49 3.28 46.73
N ALA A 51 -13.49 4.58 46.44
CA ALA A 51 -13.48 5.08 45.07
C ALA A 51 -12.19 4.68 44.32
N ILE A 52 -11.05 4.62 45.01
CA ILE A 52 -9.77 4.17 44.45
C ILE A 52 -9.78 2.65 44.26
N GLU A 53 -10.24 1.92 45.27
CA GLU A 53 -10.30 0.44 45.24
C GLU A 53 -11.23 -0.07 44.12
N ASN A 54 -12.36 0.61 43.92
CA ASN A 54 -13.29 0.29 42.84
C ASN A 54 -12.67 0.45 41.45
N THR A 55 -11.66 1.31 41.25
CA THR A 55 -11.00 1.42 39.94
C THR A 55 -10.24 0.13 39.59
N ILE A 56 -9.59 -0.49 40.58
CA ILE A 56 -8.88 -1.77 40.43
C ILE A 56 -9.90 -2.91 40.26
N ALA A 57 -10.97 -2.90 41.04
CA ALA A 57 -12.03 -3.91 40.92
C ALA A 57 -12.70 -3.88 39.54
N ILE A 58 -12.92 -2.70 38.95
CA ILE A 58 -13.43 -2.56 37.58
C ILE A 58 -12.39 -3.04 36.57
N ALA A 59 -11.12 -2.59 36.69
CA ALA A 59 -10.06 -3.00 35.78
C ALA A 59 -9.87 -4.53 35.76
N GLY A 60 -9.94 -5.19 36.92
CA GLY A 60 -9.84 -6.66 37.03
C GLY A 60 -11.03 -7.42 36.43
N ARG A 61 -12.16 -6.76 36.13
CA ARG A 61 -13.31 -7.37 35.44
C ARG A 61 -13.27 -7.19 33.92
N CYS A 62 -12.41 -6.31 33.40
CA CYS A 62 -12.24 -6.11 31.97
C CYS A 62 -11.29 -7.18 31.40
N THR A 63 -11.83 -8.24 30.81
CA THR A 63 -11.06 -9.40 30.34
C THR A 63 -10.97 -9.54 28.82
N PHE A 64 -11.59 -8.63 28.06
CA PHE A 64 -11.63 -8.68 26.59
C PHE A 64 -10.23 -8.45 25.99
N ASP A 65 -9.86 -9.28 25.03
CA ASP A 65 -8.62 -9.19 24.26
C ASP A 65 -8.93 -9.01 22.76
N LEU A 66 -8.62 -7.82 22.25
CA LEU A 66 -8.82 -7.45 20.84
C LEU A 66 -8.13 -8.39 19.85
N THR A 67 -7.04 -9.04 20.25
CA THR A 67 -6.24 -9.88 19.35
C THR A 67 -6.82 -11.29 19.18
N THR A 68 -7.74 -11.71 20.05
CA THR A 68 -8.27 -13.08 20.07
C THR A 68 -9.80 -13.16 20.14
N ASP A 69 -10.47 -12.16 20.70
CA ASP A 69 -11.93 -12.18 20.93
C ASP A 69 -12.75 -11.55 19.78
N LEU A 70 -12.10 -10.99 18.74
CA LEU A 70 -12.81 -10.38 17.62
C LEU A 70 -13.41 -11.43 16.68
N PRO A 71 -14.72 -11.37 16.36
CA PRO A 71 -15.38 -12.33 15.49
C PRO A 71 -15.21 -12.01 13.99
N TYR A 72 -14.04 -11.50 13.57
CA TYR A 72 -13.83 -11.12 12.17
C TYR A 72 -13.65 -12.32 11.26
N ARG A 73 -14.48 -12.41 10.22
CA ARG A 73 -14.28 -13.34 9.10
C ARG A 73 -14.54 -12.66 7.77
N LEU A 74 -13.93 -13.20 6.72
CA LEU A 74 -14.30 -12.84 5.34
C LEU A 74 -15.67 -13.40 5.00
N PRO A 75 -16.44 -12.72 4.12
CA PRO A 75 -17.72 -13.23 3.64
C PRO A 75 -17.59 -14.63 3.04
N ASP A 76 -18.59 -15.48 3.32
CA ASP A 76 -18.77 -16.71 2.57
C ASP A 76 -19.15 -16.38 1.12
N HIS A 77 -18.60 -17.13 0.17
CA HIS A 77 -18.89 -16.90 -1.25
C HIS A 77 -20.23 -17.53 -1.63
N GLN A 78 -21.25 -16.70 -1.90
CA GLN A 78 -22.65 -17.15 -2.09
C GLN A 78 -22.83 -18.12 -3.27
N ALA A 79 -21.98 -18.05 -4.30
CA ALA A 79 -22.08 -18.94 -5.45
C ALA A 79 -21.48 -20.35 -5.23
N VAL A 80 -20.90 -20.64 -4.04
CA VAL A 80 -20.44 -21.99 -3.72
C VAL A 80 -21.66 -22.91 -3.61
N PRO A 81 -21.81 -23.93 -4.48
CA PRO A 81 -22.99 -24.79 -4.46
C PRO A 81 -23.13 -25.58 -3.16
N GLU A 82 -24.36 -25.95 -2.81
CA GLU A 82 -24.63 -26.78 -1.64
C GLU A 82 -23.86 -28.11 -1.72
N GLY A 83 -23.04 -28.40 -0.70
CA GLY A 83 -22.17 -29.58 -0.64
C GLY A 83 -20.76 -29.39 -1.22
N ALA A 84 -20.45 -28.25 -1.84
CA ALA A 84 -19.09 -27.88 -2.23
C ALA A 84 -18.39 -27.07 -1.11
N SER A 85 -17.06 -27.21 -1.01
CA SER A 85 -16.23 -26.32 -0.18
C SER A 85 -15.68 -25.15 -0.99
N MET A 86 -15.28 -24.07 -0.32
CA MET A 86 -14.56 -22.95 -0.95
C MET A 86 -13.32 -23.42 -1.72
N ASP A 87 -12.54 -24.36 -1.15
CA ASP A 87 -11.37 -24.94 -1.83
C ASP A 87 -11.75 -25.65 -3.13
N SER A 88 -12.80 -26.48 -3.10
CA SER A 88 -13.27 -27.19 -4.29
C SER A 88 -13.80 -26.24 -5.37
N TYR A 89 -14.45 -25.15 -4.95
CA TYR A 89 -14.99 -24.14 -5.85
C TYR A 89 -13.88 -23.30 -6.49
N LEU A 90 -12.91 -22.82 -5.69
CA LEU A 90 -11.73 -22.12 -6.18
C LEU A 90 -10.94 -22.98 -7.17
N ARG A 91 -10.71 -24.26 -6.84
CA ARG A 91 -10.10 -25.20 -7.78
C ARG A 91 -10.87 -25.25 -9.09
N GLY A 92 -12.20 -25.37 -9.05
CA GLY A 92 -13.03 -25.35 -10.26
C GLY A 92 -12.89 -24.08 -11.10
N VAL A 93 -12.76 -22.91 -10.46
CA VAL A 93 -12.47 -21.63 -11.15
C VAL A 93 -11.11 -21.70 -11.84
N CYS A 94 -10.06 -22.08 -11.11
CA CYS A 94 -8.71 -22.20 -11.63
C CYS A 94 -8.61 -23.20 -12.77
N GLU A 95 -9.23 -24.38 -12.67
CA GLU A 95 -9.19 -25.42 -13.71
C GLU A 95 -9.78 -24.94 -15.04
N ARG A 96 -10.92 -24.22 -14.98
CA ARG A 96 -11.53 -23.67 -16.20
C ARG A 96 -10.58 -22.70 -16.90
N ALA A 97 -9.94 -21.81 -16.16
CA ALA A 97 -8.95 -20.87 -16.72
C ALA A 97 -7.68 -21.58 -17.19
N PHE A 98 -7.22 -22.59 -16.43
CA PHE A 98 -6.00 -23.35 -16.73
C PHE A 98 -6.12 -24.07 -18.07
N VAL A 99 -7.24 -24.75 -18.31
CA VAL A 99 -7.52 -25.41 -19.60
C VAL A 99 -7.50 -24.38 -20.75
N ARG A 100 -8.13 -23.21 -20.58
CA ARG A 100 -8.13 -22.18 -21.63
C ARG A 100 -6.72 -21.65 -21.93
N LYS A 101 -5.90 -21.41 -20.90
CA LYS A 101 -4.59 -20.73 -21.04
C LYS A 101 -3.42 -21.68 -21.37
N TYR A 102 -3.38 -22.88 -20.78
CA TYR A 102 -2.21 -23.76 -20.87
C TYR A 102 -2.38 -24.95 -21.83
N THR A 103 -3.60 -25.42 -22.13
CA THR A 103 -3.80 -26.54 -23.08
C THR A 103 -3.15 -26.34 -24.46
N PRO A 104 -3.05 -25.12 -25.02
CA PRO A 104 -2.36 -24.90 -26.29
C PRO A 104 -0.83 -25.01 -26.24
N LEU A 105 -0.22 -25.15 -25.06
CA LEU A 105 1.24 -25.08 -24.88
C LEU A 105 1.91 -26.45 -24.96
N GLU A 106 3.24 -26.44 -25.11
CA GLU A 106 4.09 -27.63 -25.13
C GLU A 106 3.90 -28.49 -23.86
N PRO A 107 3.97 -29.84 -23.95
CA PRO A 107 3.68 -30.73 -22.82
C PRO A 107 4.51 -30.49 -21.57
N ALA A 108 5.78 -30.07 -21.72
CA ALA A 108 6.67 -29.77 -20.60
C ALA A 108 6.17 -28.56 -19.80
N THR A 109 5.92 -27.44 -20.49
CA THR A 109 5.38 -26.21 -19.86
C THR A 109 4.01 -26.45 -19.24
N PHE A 110 3.16 -27.26 -19.88
CA PHE A 110 1.88 -27.67 -19.31
C PHE A 110 2.05 -28.43 -17.98
N ALA A 111 3.01 -29.37 -17.93
CA ALA A 111 3.30 -30.15 -16.74
C ALA A 111 3.86 -29.28 -15.60
N ASP A 112 4.77 -28.37 -15.91
CA ASP A 112 5.35 -27.43 -14.92
C ASP A 112 4.26 -26.52 -14.33
N ALA A 113 3.41 -25.94 -15.19
CA ALA A 113 2.29 -25.11 -14.75
C ALA A 113 1.27 -25.90 -13.92
N ARG A 114 1.01 -27.17 -14.28
CA ARG A 114 0.14 -28.06 -13.52
C ARG A 114 0.70 -28.33 -12.12
N ASN A 115 1.98 -28.67 -12.03
CA ASN A 115 2.64 -28.91 -10.74
C ASN A 115 2.62 -27.65 -9.85
N ARG A 116 2.85 -26.48 -10.45
CA ARG A 116 2.77 -25.18 -9.75
C ARG A 116 1.36 -24.91 -9.22
N LEU A 117 0.32 -25.16 -10.03
CA LEU A 117 -1.08 -24.98 -9.60
C LEU A 117 -1.44 -25.89 -8.42
N GLU A 118 -1.09 -27.18 -8.49
CA GLU A 118 -1.40 -28.10 -7.40
C GLU A 118 -0.70 -27.69 -6.09
N ARG A 119 0.59 -27.33 -6.17
CA ARG A 119 1.35 -26.83 -5.02
C ARG A 119 0.70 -25.60 -4.38
N GLU A 120 0.30 -24.62 -5.19
CA GLU A 120 -0.35 -23.41 -4.69
C GLU A 120 -1.71 -23.72 -4.06
N LEU A 121 -2.54 -24.55 -4.69
CA LEU A 121 -3.85 -24.93 -4.13
C LEU A 121 -3.71 -25.70 -2.81
N GLU A 122 -2.70 -26.56 -2.66
CA GLU A 122 -2.39 -27.24 -1.40
C GLU A 122 -2.02 -26.25 -0.29
N LEU A 123 -1.16 -25.27 -0.58
CA LEU A 123 -0.79 -24.21 0.37
C LEU A 123 -1.99 -23.33 0.75
N ILE A 124 -2.83 -22.97 -0.22
CA ILE A 124 -4.07 -22.21 0.01
C ILE A 124 -5.00 -22.98 0.94
N THR A 125 -5.17 -24.28 0.69
CA THR A 125 -6.00 -25.16 1.53
C THR A 125 -5.44 -25.27 2.94
N LYS A 126 -4.12 -25.49 3.07
CA LYS A 126 -3.40 -25.57 4.36
C LYS A 126 -3.64 -24.34 5.23
N HIS A 127 -3.65 -23.16 4.62
CA HIS A 127 -3.82 -21.88 5.32
C HIS A 127 -5.28 -21.38 5.36
N GLY A 128 -6.23 -22.13 4.80
CA GLY A 128 -7.65 -21.74 4.78
C GLY A 128 -7.94 -20.49 3.95
N LEU A 129 -7.16 -20.22 2.91
CA LEU A 129 -7.21 -18.97 2.13
C LEU A 129 -8.18 -19.02 0.95
N ALA A 130 -8.91 -20.12 0.72
CA ALA A 130 -9.78 -20.22 -0.45
C ALA A 130 -10.83 -19.09 -0.52
N GLY A 131 -11.45 -18.75 0.61
CA GLY A 131 -12.40 -17.63 0.70
C GLY A 131 -11.76 -16.28 0.35
N PHE A 132 -10.51 -16.07 0.76
CA PHE A 132 -9.75 -14.86 0.40
C PHE A 132 -9.61 -14.71 -1.12
N PHE A 133 -9.14 -15.74 -1.85
CA PHE A 133 -9.01 -15.66 -3.31
C PHE A 133 -10.37 -15.55 -4.02
N LEU A 134 -11.42 -16.16 -3.47
CA LEU A 134 -12.77 -16.07 -4.02
C LEU A 134 -13.36 -14.67 -3.90
N VAL A 135 -13.11 -13.94 -2.81
CA VAL A 135 -13.50 -12.52 -2.69
C VAL A 135 -12.84 -11.67 -3.79
N TYR A 136 -11.55 -11.88 -4.06
CA TYR A 136 -10.87 -11.20 -5.16
C TYR A 136 -11.45 -11.57 -6.53
N TRP A 137 -11.74 -12.85 -6.77
CA TRP A 137 -12.36 -13.30 -8.01
C TRP A 137 -13.77 -12.69 -8.21
N GLU A 138 -14.54 -12.57 -7.14
CA GLU A 138 -15.86 -11.94 -7.14
C GLU A 138 -15.76 -10.43 -7.45
N ILE A 139 -14.83 -9.72 -6.81
CA ILE A 139 -14.52 -8.32 -7.12
C ILE A 139 -14.16 -8.14 -8.60
N LEU A 140 -13.29 -9.00 -9.15
CA LEU A 140 -12.89 -8.93 -10.55
C LEU A 140 -14.06 -9.24 -11.51
N SER A 141 -15.02 -10.07 -11.06
CA SER A 141 -16.27 -10.31 -11.79
C SER A 141 -17.14 -9.06 -11.83
N LEU A 142 -17.32 -8.38 -10.70
CA LEU A 142 -18.01 -7.08 -10.63
C LEU A 142 -17.33 -6.03 -11.54
N VAL A 143 -16.00 -6.02 -11.59
CA VAL A 143 -15.24 -5.15 -12.50
C VAL A 143 -15.55 -5.47 -13.96
N GLY A 144 -15.71 -6.75 -14.31
CA GLY A 144 -16.15 -7.17 -15.64
C GLY A 144 -17.52 -6.63 -16.00
N GLU A 145 -18.48 -6.69 -15.07
CA GLU A 145 -19.83 -6.12 -15.24
C GLU A 145 -19.79 -4.59 -15.43
N ILE A 146 -19.03 -3.89 -14.59
CA ILE A 146 -18.87 -2.43 -14.70
C ILE A 146 -18.22 -2.06 -16.04
N ALA A 147 -17.20 -2.81 -16.48
CA ALA A 147 -16.55 -2.58 -17.77
C ALA A 147 -17.49 -2.86 -18.95
N HIS A 148 -18.42 -3.81 -18.82
CA HIS A 148 -19.49 -4.02 -19.79
C HIS A 148 -20.41 -2.79 -19.85
N GLU A 149 -20.86 -2.30 -18.69
CA GLU A 149 -21.78 -1.16 -18.59
C GLU A 149 -21.17 0.15 -19.10
N LEU A 150 -19.89 0.41 -18.81
CA LEU A 150 -19.22 1.67 -19.16
C LEU A 150 -18.55 1.67 -20.53
N HIS A 151 -17.96 0.53 -20.93
CA HIS A 151 -17.11 0.45 -22.14
C HIS A 151 -17.60 -0.59 -23.16
N GLY A 152 -18.74 -1.25 -22.91
CA GLY A 152 -19.30 -2.23 -23.86
C GLY A 152 -18.50 -3.53 -23.98
N ARG A 153 -17.65 -3.85 -22.99
CA ARG A 153 -16.93 -5.14 -22.90
C ARG A 153 -17.93 -6.30 -22.98
N ASP A 154 -17.59 -7.41 -23.64
CA ASP A 154 -18.49 -8.58 -23.70
C ASP A 154 -18.74 -9.13 -22.28
N PRO A 155 -20.01 -9.23 -21.83
CA PRO A 155 -20.35 -9.66 -20.47
C PRO A 155 -20.07 -11.14 -20.22
N ASN A 156 -19.81 -11.94 -21.27
CA ASN A 156 -19.48 -13.35 -21.15
C ASN A 156 -17.97 -13.60 -21.02
N LEU A 157 -17.14 -12.56 -21.11
CA LEU A 157 -15.69 -12.70 -20.91
C LEU A 157 -15.40 -13.04 -19.45
N ALA A 158 -14.58 -14.06 -19.25
CA ALA A 158 -14.12 -14.40 -17.92
C ALA A 158 -13.25 -13.27 -17.34
N PRO A 159 -13.19 -13.09 -16.01
CA PRO A 159 -12.40 -12.03 -15.38
C PRO A 159 -10.92 -12.03 -15.79
N ASP A 160 -10.35 -13.22 -16.04
CA ASP A 160 -8.98 -13.44 -16.48
C ASP A 160 -8.71 -13.17 -17.98
N GLU A 161 -9.76 -12.85 -18.75
CA GLU A 161 -9.70 -12.57 -20.19
C GLU A 161 -9.98 -11.09 -20.47
N ARG A 162 -8.96 -10.33 -20.91
CA ARG A 162 -8.96 -8.85 -20.94
C ARG A 162 -9.23 -8.23 -19.54
N PRO A 163 -8.48 -8.61 -18.51
CA PRO A 163 -8.64 -8.06 -17.17
C PRO A 163 -8.36 -6.54 -17.15
N VAL A 164 -9.28 -5.82 -16.50
CA VAL A 164 -9.32 -4.33 -16.45
C VAL A 164 -8.56 -3.79 -15.24
N GLY A 165 -8.64 -4.51 -14.11
CA GLY A 165 -7.80 -4.25 -12.94
C GLY A 165 -6.48 -4.99 -13.03
N ARG A 166 -5.45 -4.55 -12.30
CA ARG A 166 -4.15 -5.23 -12.19
C ARG A 166 -3.75 -5.41 -10.73
N GLY A 167 -3.44 -6.63 -10.33
CA GLY A 167 -2.74 -6.90 -9.08
C GLY A 167 -1.29 -6.44 -9.13
N ARG A 168 -0.76 -6.04 -7.98
CA ARG A 168 0.65 -5.67 -7.80
C ARG A 168 1.30 -6.39 -6.62
N GLY A 169 2.60 -6.19 -6.47
CA GLY A 169 3.38 -6.77 -5.37
C GLY A 169 3.69 -8.25 -5.59
N SER A 170 3.77 -9.02 -4.51
CA SER A 170 4.12 -10.44 -4.58
C SER A 170 3.01 -11.31 -5.18
N SER A 171 1.75 -10.84 -5.17
CA SER A 171 0.60 -11.55 -5.76
C SER A 171 0.80 -11.97 -7.22
N VAL A 172 1.66 -11.26 -7.95
CA VAL A 172 1.97 -11.48 -9.37
C VAL A 172 2.70 -12.82 -9.59
N SER A 173 3.38 -13.36 -8.58
CA SER A 173 4.09 -14.65 -8.66
C SER A 173 3.21 -15.88 -8.47
N SER A 174 1.92 -15.71 -8.17
CA SER A 174 0.97 -16.81 -7.99
C SER A 174 0.26 -17.18 -9.28
N ILE A 175 0.29 -18.48 -9.64
CA ILE A 175 -0.48 -18.99 -10.77
C ILE A 175 -1.99 -18.92 -10.47
N VAL A 176 -2.40 -19.09 -9.21
CA VAL A 176 -3.81 -18.91 -8.82
C VAL A 176 -4.26 -17.46 -9.08
N CYS A 177 -3.47 -16.46 -8.67
CA CYS A 177 -3.74 -15.05 -9.01
C CYS A 177 -3.84 -14.84 -10.53
N TYR A 178 -2.95 -15.45 -11.32
CA TYR A 178 -3.00 -15.36 -12.78
C TYR A 178 -4.28 -15.97 -13.38
N LEU A 179 -4.71 -17.12 -12.86
CA LEU A 179 -5.87 -17.86 -13.36
C LEU A 179 -7.21 -17.23 -12.98
N ILE A 180 -7.31 -16.59 -11.80
CA ILE A 180 -8.54 -15.87 -11.40
C ILE A 180 -8.63 -14.46 -12.02
N GLY A 181 -7.57 -14.01 -12.71
CA GLY A 181 -7.52 -12.71 -13.39
C GLY A 181 -6.96 -11.57 -12.55
N LEU A 182 -6.36 -11.86 -11.41
CA LEU A 182 -5.72 -10.87 -10.54
C LEU A 182 -4.34 -10.46 -11.05
N SER A 183 -3.55 -11.42 -11.55
CA SER A 183 -2.27 -11.19 -12.22
C SER A 183 -2.42 -11.38 -13.73
N HIS A 184 -1.67 -10.61 -14.52
CA HIS A 184 -1.69 -10.71 -15.99
C HIS A 184 -0.38 -11.28 -16.52
N ILE A 185 0.58 -11.53 -15.64
CA ILE A 185 1.89 -12.08 -15.96
C ILE A 185 1.83 -13.56 -15.60
N ASP A 186 2.14 -14.42 -16.56
CA ASP A 186 2.26 -15.87 -16.32
C ASP A 186 3.49 -16.12 -15.44
N PRO A 187 3.32 -16.56 -14.18
CA PRO A 187 4.45 -16.71 -13.27
C PRO A 187 5.32 -17.91 -13.61
N VAL A 188 4.82 -18.88 -14.38
CA VAL A 188 5.59 -20.07 -14.79
C VAL A 188 6.50 -19.70 -15.93
N LYS A 189 5.96 -19.01 -16.95
CA LYS A 189 6.75 -18.55 -18.11
C LYS A 189 7.86 -17.57 -17.73
N ASN A 190 7.63 -16.75 -16.71
CA ASN A 190 8.57 -15.74 -16.24
C ASN A 190 9.33 -16.17 -14.97
N GLU A 191 9.28 -17.45 -14.61
CA GLU A 191 10.05 -18.04 -13.49
C GLU A 191 9.92 -17.28 -12.15
N LEU A 192 8.73 -16.73 -11.87
CA LEU A 192 8.50 -15.89 -10.69
C LEU A 192 8.47 -16.70 -9.40
N TYR A 193 9.13 -16.16 -8.37
CA TYR A 193 9.32 -16.82 -7.08
C TYR A 193 8.03 -16.80 -6.22
N LEU A 194 7.50 -17.98 -5.88
CA LEU A 194 6.20 -18.11 -5.17
C LEU A 194 6.31 -17.68 -3.72
N GLU A 195 7.42 -18.07 -3.09
CA GLU A 195 7.53 -18.24 -1.65
C GLU A 195 7.51 -16.89 -0.90
N ARG A 196 7.70 -15.79 -1.63
CA ARG A 196 7.47 -14.42 -1.14
C ARG A 196 5.99 -14.08 -0.97
N PHE A 197 5.11 -14.69 -1.76
CA PHE A 197 3.67 -14.50 -1.66
C PHE A 197 3.00 -15.56 -0.80
N LEU A 198 3.34 -16.82 -1.04
CA LEU A 198 2.74 -17.95 -0.34
C LEU A 198 3.80 -19.02 -0.05
N ASN A 199 4.01 -19.29 1.23
CA ASN A 199 4.94 -20.33 1.70
C ASN A 199 4.33 -21.17 2.82
N GLU A 200 5.05 -22.19 3.27
CA GLU A 200 4.56 -23.11 4.29
C GLU A 200 4.37 -22.50 5.68
N GLU A 201 5.09 -21.43 5.99
CA GLU A 201 5.17 -20.77 7.30
C GLU A 201 4.43 -19.43 7.30
N LEU A 202 3.45 -19.22 6.43
CA LEU A 202 2.75 -17.94 6.25
C LEU A 202 2.34 -17.31 7.59
N HIS A 203 2.91 -16.14 7.90
CA HIS A 203 2.75 -15.47 9.20
C HIS A 203 1.61 -14.45 9.23
N SER A 204 1.26 -13.86 8.10
CA SER A 204 0.20 -12.87 7.93
C SER A 204 -0.58 -13.13 6.63
N LEU A 205 -1.77 -12.54 6.53
CA LEU A 205 -2.54 -12.60 5.29
C LEU A 205 -1.83 -11.78 4.20
N PRO A 206 -1.80 -12.26 2.94
CA PRO A 206 -1.15 -11.52 1.87
C PRO A 206 -1.87 -10.20 1.58
N ASP A 207 -1.14 -9.07 1.57
CA ASP A 207 -1.66 -7.77 1.14
C ASP A 207 -1.66 -7.71 -0.40
N ILE A 208 -2.85 -7.68 -1.01
CA ILE A 208 -2.99 -7.57 -2.46
C ILE A 208 -3.71 -6.28 -2.81
N ASP A 209 -2.96 -5.38 -3.43
CA ASP A 209 -3.50 -4.14 -3.96
C ASP A 209 -3.91 -4.33 -5.42
N LEU A 210 -4.99 -3.64 -5.82
CA LEU A 210 -5.54 -3.68 -7.16
C LEU A 210 -5.57 -2.28 -7.77
N ASP A 211 -4.95 -2.12 -8.92
CA ASP A 211 -4.95 -0.89 -9.70
C ASP A 211 -6.00 -0.95 -10.81
N PHE A 212 -6.80 0.10 -10.97
CA PHE A 212 -7.86 0.20 -11.97
C PHE A 212 -7.83 1.55 -12.72
N PRO A 213 -8.46 1.63 -13.90
CA PRO A 213 -8.92 2.89 -14.46
C PRO A 213 -9.79 3.68 -13.47
N ARG A 214 -9.74 5.01 -13.54
CA ARG A 214 -10.38 5.90 -12.55
C ARG A 214 -11.91 5.72 -12.46
N ASP A 215 -12.56 5.68 -13.61
CA ASP A 215 -14.01 5.49 -13.75
C ASP A 215 -14.47 4.13 -13.21
N ILE A 216 -13.77 3.06 -13.58
CA ILE A 216 -14.00 1.71 -13.06
C ILE A 216 -13.88 1.71 -11.52
N ARG A 217 -12.81 2.28 -10.98
CA ARG A 217 -12.56 2.33 -9.53
C ARG A 217 -13.67 3.06 -8.77
N ASP A 218 -14.14 4.18 -9.31
CA ASP A 218 -15.16 5.01 -8.65
C ASP A 218 -16.53 4.32 -8.62
N GLU A 219 -16.86 3.52 -9.64
CA GLU A 219 -18.07 2.70 -9.69
C GLU A 219 -17.93 1.41 -8.86
N LEU A 220 -16.74 0.77 -8.91
CA LEU A 220 -16.45 -0.45 -8.15
C LEU A 220 -16.68 -0.27 -6.66
N LEU A 221 -16.23 0.86 -6.09
CA LEU A 221 -16.49 1.15 -4.68
C LEU A 221 -17.99 1.13 -4.37
N LYS A 222 -18.85 1.70 -5.22
CA LYS A 222 -20.31 1.68 -4.99
C LYS A 222 -20.86 0.27 -5.11
N ARG A 223 -20.39 -0.49 -6.09
CA ARG A 223 -20.83 -1.88 -6.34
C ARG A 223 -20.44 -2.80 -5.18
N ILE A 224 -19.28 -2.59 -4.55
CA ILE A 224 -18.87 -3.32 -3.34
C ILE A 224 -19.87 -3.13 -2.20
N TYR A 225 -20.27 -1.89 -1.90
CA TYR A 225 -21.28 -1.62 -0.87
C TYR A 225 -22.63 -2.26 -1.22
N ALA A 226 -23.07 -2.14 -2.49
CA ALA A 226 -24.32 -2.74 -2.94
C ALA A 226 -24.30 -4.29 -2.88
N HIS A 227 -23.14 -4.90 -3.13
CA HIS A 227 -22.98 -6.34 -3.22
C HIS A 227 -22.78 -7.00 -1.86
N PHE A 228 -21.84 -6.51 -1.05
CA PHE A 228 -21.55 -7.06 0.28
C PHE A 228 -22.47 -6.50 1.38
N GLY A 229 -23.08 -5.34 1.13
CA GLY A 229 -23.95 -4.65 2.08
C GLY A 229 -23.24 -3.52 2.83
N ASP A 230 -23.99 -2.45 3.11
CA ASP A 230 -23.49 -1.22 3.75
C ASP A 230 -22.87 -1.44 5.13
N GLU A 231 -23.31 -2.46 5.86
CA GLU A 231 -22.82 -2.80 7.19
C GLU A 231 -21.57 -3.70 7.15
N HIS A 232 -21.20 -4.24 5.99
CA HIS A 232 -20.18 -5.28 5.82
C HIS A 232 -18.91 -4.79 5.14
N ALA A 233 -18.95 -3.61 4.53
CA ALA A 233 -17.80 -2.97 3.91
C ALA A 233 -17.56 -1.57 4.48
N ALA A 234 -16.29 -1.19 4.66
CA ALA A 234 -15.95 0.19 5.06
C ALA A 234 -14.57 0.60 4.57
N ILE A 235 -14.39 1.89 4.29
CA ILE A 235 -13.09 2.48 3.99
C ILE A 235 -12.26 2.53 5.27
N VAL A 236 -10.99 2.13 5.21
CA VAL A 236 -10.05 2.23 6.32
C VAL A 236 -9.75 3.70 6.64
N ALA A 237 -9.62 4.05 7.93
CA ALA A 237 -9.26 5.41 8.31
C ALA A 237 -7.81 5.73 7.94
N ALA A 238 -7.53 7.01 7.82
CA ALA A 238 -6.17 7.54 7.85
C ALA A 238 -6.11 8.61 8.93
N PHE A 239 -5.01 8.68 9.68
CA PHE A 239 -4.81 9.71 10.70
C PHE A 239 -3.71 10.68 10.28
N PRO A 240 -4.01 11.73 9.47
CA PRO A 240 -3.06 12.79 9.22
C PRO A 240 -2.55 13.37 10.53
N THR A 241 -1.23 13.38 10.69
CA THR A 241 -0.58 13.91 11.89
C THR A 241 -0.17 15.37 11.70
N TYR A 242 0.09 16.05 12.82
CA TYR A 242 0.62 17.40 12.81
C TYR A 242 2.07 17.40 12.31
N GLN A 243 2.26 17.99 11.13
CA GLN A 243 3.53 18.20 10.42
C GLN A 243 3.80 19.70 10.32
N PHE A 244 4.90 20.10 9.66
CA PHE A 244 5.33 21.50 9.59
C PHE A 244 4.19 22.46 9.24
N ARG A 245 3.50 22.23 8.12
CA ARG A 245 2.48 23.15 7.61
C ARG A 245 1.23 23.19 8.49
N SER A 246 0.76 22.03 8.96
CA SER A 246 -0.46 21.96 9.78
C SER A 246 -0.23 22.51 11.18
N ALA A 247 0.91 22.23 11.81
CA ALA A 247 1.26 22.79 13.11
C ALA A 247 1.45 24.31 13.03
N LEU A 248 2.24 24.81 12.07
CA LEU A 248 2.44 26.24 11.84
C LEU A 248 1.11 26.96 11.63
N GLY A 249 0.24 26.39 10.79
CA GLY A 249 -1.06 26.97 10.45
C GLY A 249 -2.02 27.04 11.64
N ASP A 250 -2.25 25.92 12.31
CA ASP A 250 -3.25 25.83 13.38
C ASP A 250 -2.79 26.53 14.66
N VAL A 251 -1.55 26.28 15.10
CA VAL A 251 -0.97 26.92 16.30
C VAL A 251 -0.78 28.43 16.06
N GLY A 252 -0.30 28.82 14.88
CA GLY A 252 -0.11 30.23 14.54
C GLY A 252 -1.40 31.04 14.55
N LYS A 253 -2.50 30.47 14.00
CA LYS A 253 -3.83 31.11 14.05
C LYS A 253 -4.34 31.26 15.49
N VAL A 254 -4.19 30.21 16.30
CA VAL A 254 -4.62 30.22 17.71
C VAL A 254 -3.87 31.26 18.53
N LEU A 255 -2.58 31.44 18.25
CA LEU A 255 -1.74 32.47 18.86
C LEU A 255 -1.94 33.88 18.29
N GLY A 256 -2.86 34.06 17.33
CA GLY A 256 -3.16 35.37 16.74
C GLY A 256 -2.06 35.91 15.82
N LEU A 257 -1.20 35.04 15.27
CA LEU A 257 -0.13 35.47 14.37
C LEU A 257 -0.68 35.93 13.01
N PRO A 258 -0.03 36.93 12.35
CA PRO A 258 -0.53 37.46 11.08
C PRO A 258 -0.60 36.41 9.97
N ALA A 259 -1.79 36.23 9.37
CA ALA A 259 -2.03 35.23 8.33
C ALA A 259 -1.09 35.35 7.09
N PRO A 260 -0.76 36.55 6.57
CA PRO A 260 0.19 36.67 5.46
C PRO A 260 1.58 36.09 5.79
N MET A 261 1.99 36.20 7.05
CA MET A 261 3.28 35.70 7.51
C MET A 261 3.28 34.17 7.64
N LEU A 262 2.20 33.59 8.19
CA LEU A 262 2.01 32.14 8.24
C LEU A 262 1.98 31.53 6.84
N ALA A 263 1.32 32.18 5.88
CA ALA A 263 1.28 31.74 4.49
C ALA A 263 2.66 31.75 3.82
N LYS A 264 3.49 32.76 4.09
CA LYS A 264 4.88 32.81 3.61
C LYS A 264 5.72 31.66 4.18
N LEU A 265 5.64 31.45 5.49
CA LEU A 265 6.40 30.39 6.17
C LEU A 265 5.95 28.98 5.77
N SER A 266 4.66 28.77 5.51
CA SER A 266 4.13 27.47 5.10
C SER A 266 4.73 26.96 3.78
N LYS A 267 5.25 27.87 2.92
CA LYS A 267 5.91 27.50 1.66
C LYS A 267 7.33 26.96 1.85
N LEU A 268 7.92 27.16 3.03
CA LEU A 268 9.27 26.67 3.35
C LEU A 268 9.26 25.18 3.70
N GLY A 269 8.19 24.69 4.31
CA GLY A 269 8.04 23.28 4.62
C GLY A 269 7.84 22.44 3.36
N GLY A 270 8.67 21.43 3.17
CA GLY A 270 8.51 20.40 2.15
C GLY A 270 7.42 19.38 2.52
N PRO A 271 7.16 18.39 1.63
CA PRO A 271 6.19 17.31 1.88
C PRO A 271 6.46 16.51 3.17
N TYR A 272 7.75 16.38 3.55
CA TYR A 272 8.20 15.59 4.71
C TYR A 272 8.75 16.44 5.85
N SER A 273 8.55 17.77 5.82
CA SER A 273 9.05 18.63 6.89
C SER A 273 8.27 18.42 8.18
N SER A 274 9.01 18.21 9.26
CA SER A 274 8.49 18.03 10.62
C SER A 274 8.14 19.36 11.26
N ALA A 275 7.18 19.36 12.20
CA ALA A 275 6.88 20.52 13.02
C ALA A 275 8.08 20.99 13.88
N HIS A 276 9.06 20.11 14.13
CA HIS A 276 10.32 20.47 14.82
C HIS A 276 11.21 21.43 14.03
N GLU A 277 11.02 21.54 12.72
CA GLU A 277 11.86 22.39 11.86
C GLU A 277 11.39 23.84 11.84
N ILE A 278 10.18 24.15 12.33
CA ILE A 278 9.57 25.49 12.24
C ILE A 278 10.50 26.58 12.78
N GLY A 279 11.06 26.37 13.98
CA GLY A 279 11.97 27.33 14.59
C GLY A 279 13.25 27.55 13.76
N ALA A 280 13.81 26.47 13.21
CA ALA A 280 15.02 26.51 12.40
C ALA A 280 14.79 27.23 11.07
N GLU A 281 13.69 26.95 10.37
CA GLU A 281 13.35 27.61 9.11
C GLU A 281 13.08 29.11 9.29
N ILE A 282 12.39 29.51 10.36
CA ILE A 282 12.20 30.93 10.69
C ILE A 282 13.56 31.61 10.95
N ALA A 283 14.47 30.92 11.66
CA ALA A 283 15.78 31.47 12.00
C ALA A 283 16.70 31.66 10.79
N ARG A 284 16.47 30.93 9.69
CA ARG A 284 17.20 31.07 8.42
C ARG A 284 16.84 32.34 7.66
N ILE A 285 15.68 32.95 7.95
CA ILE A 285 15.22 34.18 7.31
C ILE A 285 15.67 35.38 8.16
N PRO A 286 16.66 36.19 7.70
CA PRO A 286 17.22 37.26 8.51
C PRO A 286 16.19 38.25 9.05
N GLU A 287 15.17 38.59 8.27
CA GLU A 287 14.13 39.55 8.68
C GLU A 287 13.15 38.96 9.71
N MET A 288 13.03 37.64 9.79
CA MET A 288 12.08 36.96 10.68
C MET A 288 12.73 36.39 11.94
N LYS A 289 14.05 36.17 11.91
CA LYS A 289 14.83 35.70 13.07
C LYS A 289 14.60 36.53 14.35
N PRO A 290 14.47 37.88 14.32
CA PRO A 290 14.18 38.66 15.53
C PRO A 290 12.81 38.33 16.16
N LEU A 291 11.84 37.87 15.37
CA LEU A 291 10.49 37.55 15.86
C LEU A 291 10.52 36.38 16.85
N LEU A 292 11.46 35.45 16.73
CA LEU A 292 11.66 34.33 17.65
C LEU A 292 11.99 34.75 19.10
N ARG A 293 12.25 36.04 19.34
CA ARG A 293 12.42 36.59 20.70
C ARG A 293 11.09 36.96 21.36
N SER A 294 10.01 37.06 20.60
CA SER A 294 8.71 37.44 21.14
C SER A 294 7.95 36.23 21.71
N PRO A 295 7.16 36.41 22.79
CA PRO A 295 6.49 35.29 23.46
C PRO A 295 5.56 34.46 22.55
N ALA A 296 4.85 35.11 21.62
CA ALA A 296 3.94 34.43 20.71
C ALA A 296 4.70 33.48 19.76
N TRP A 297 5.85 33.91 19.23
CA TRP A 297 6.65 33.08 18.33
C TRP A 297 7.43 31.98 19.07
N GLN A 298 7.85 32.24 20.31
CA GLN A 298 8.39 31.18 21.18
C GLN A 298 7.32 30.14 21.51
N GLY A 299 6.10 30.59 21.79
CA GLY A 299 4.92 29.73 21.98
C GLY A 299 4.63 28.88 20.75
N LEU A 300 4.67 29.48 19.55
CA LEU A 300 4.50 28.77 18.28
C LEU A 300 5.49 27.61 18.17
N VAL A 301 6.79 27.87 18.35
CA VAL A 301 7.83 26.84 18.21
C VAL A 301 7.67 25.76 19.27
N ALA A 302 7.56 26.14 20.55
CA ALA A 302 7.47 25.18 21.66
C ALA A 302 6.22 24.29 21.55
N LEU A 303 5.05 24.88 21.29
CA LEU A 303 3.79 24.14 21.20
C LEU A 303 3.73 23.29 19.92
N SER A 304 4.34 23.75 18.81
CA SER A 304 4.43 22.94 17.59
C SER A 304 5.35 21.74 17.75
N HIS A 305 6.43 21.87 18.54
CA HIS A 305 7.29 20.72 18.90
C HIS A 305 6.51 19.71 19.73
N GLU A 306 5.79 20.14 20.78
CA GLU A 306 4.97 19.23 21.59
C GLU A 306 3.81 18.58 20.82
N LEU A 307 3.35 19.23 19.75
CA LEU A 307 2.26 18.78 18.89
C LEU A 307 2.74 17.88 17.74
N ALA A 308 4.04 17.84 17.45
CA ALA A 308 4.57 17.10 16.32
C ALA A 308 4.15 15.62 16.38
N GLY A 309 3.61 15.10 15.27
CA GLY A 309 3.16 13.71 15.18
C GLY A 309 1.79 13.44 15.83
N PHE A 310 1.15 14.41 16.48
CA PHE A 310 -0.19 14.21 17.05
C PHE A 310 -1.21 13.99 15.93
N PRO A 311 -2.19 13.08 16.10
CA PRO A 311 -3.28 12.93 15.13
C PRO A 311 -4.10 14.24 15.08
N ARG A 312 -4.41 14.69 13.86
CA ARG A 312 -5.13 15.96 13.65
C ARG A 312 -6.63 15.76 13.45
N HIS A 313 -7.01 14.76 12.67
CA HIS A 313 -8.40 14.41 12.37
C HIS A 313 -8.45 13.01 11.77
N ILE A 314 -9.65 12.42 11.72
CA ILE A 314 -9.92 11.19 10.97
C ILE A 314 -10.05 11.58 9.49
N GLY A 315 -9.26 10.95 8.65
CA GLY A 315 -9.31 10.99 7.20
C GLY A 315 -9.67 9.63 6.62
N GLN A 316 -9.76 9.54 5.30
CA GLN A 316 -10.07 8.30 4.58
C GLN A 316 -8.80 7.78 3.90
N HIS A 317 -8.55 6.47 3.99
CA HIS A 317 -7.52 5.83 3.18
C HIS A 317 -7.86 6.01 1.69
N VAL A 318 -6.84 6.19 0.86
CA VAL A 318 -7.02 6.50 -0.56
C VAL A 318 -7.56 5.32 -1.39
N GLY A 319 -7.38 4.09 -0.91
CA GLY A 319 -7.91 2.89 -1.57
C GLY A 319 -8.40 1.79 -0.64
N GLY A 320 -8.10 1.88 0.66
CA GLY A 320 -8.20 0.72 1.56
C GLY A 320 -9.61 0.51 2.02
N VAL A 321 -10.12 -0.69 1.78
CA VAL A 321 -11.45 -1.12 2.17
C VAL A 321 -11.34 -2.44 2.91
N VAL A 322 -12.05 -2.55 4.03
CA VAL A 322 -12.25 -3.82 4.74
C VAL A 322 -13.60 -4.40 4.36
N ILE A 323 -13.66 -5.72 4.22
CA ILE A 323 -14.88 -6.48 3.97
C ILE A 323 -15.00 -7.55 5.06
N SER A 324 -16.19 -7.75 5.61
CA SER A 324 -16.46 -8.69 6.70
C SER A 324 -17.78 -9.44 6.51
N ALA A 325 -17.82 -10.71 6.93
CA ALA A 325 -19.06 -11.51 6.99
C ALA A 325 -20.02 -10.98 8.06
N GLU A 326 -19.48 -10.46 9.16
CA GLU A 326 -20.22 -9.86 10.26
C GLU A 326 -20.45 -8.37 10.01
N PRO A 327 -21.52 -7.75 10.55
CA PRO A 327 -21.66 -6.30 10.53
C PRO A 327 -20.44 -5.66 11.19
N LEU A 328 -19.73 -4.77 10.49
CA LEU A 328 -18.49 -4.15 10.93
C LEU A 328 -18.67 -3.42 12.27
N SER A 329 -19.84 -2.82 12.52
CA SER A 329 -20.15 -2.18 13.79
C SER A 329 -20.11 -3.10 15.02
N SER A 330 -20.16 -4.43 14.81
CA SER A 330 -19.99 -5.42 15.88
C SER A 330 -18.52 -5.70 16.24
N VAL A 331 -17.59 -5.25 15.38
CA VAL A 331 -16.15 -5.56 15.48
C VAL A 331 -15.32 -4.28 15.67
N VAL A 332 -15.66 -3.21 14.94
CA VAL A 332 -14.95 -1.94 14.93
C VAL A 332 -15.93 -0.75 14.82
N PRO A 333 -15.70 0.38 15.50
CA PRO A 333 -16.51 1.57 15.30
C PRO A 333 -16.45 2.05 13.84
N VAL A 334 -17.62 2.31 13.27
CA VAL A 334 -17.79 2.86 11.92
C VAL A 334 -18.50 4.20 11.97
N GLU A 335 -18.16 5.11 11.06
CA GLU A 335 -18.85 6.39 10.89
C GLU A 335 -19.19 6.65 9.41
N PRO A 336 -20.30 7.35 9.11
CA PRO A 336 -20.59 7.76 7.74
C PRO A 336 -19.44 8.58 7.16
N ALA A 337 -19.01 8.22 5.96
CA ALA A 337 -18.05 9.01 5.20
C ALA A 337 -18.67 10.34 4.75
N ARG A 338 -17.82 11.27 4.30
CA ARG A 338 -18.29 12.54 3.70
C ARG A 338 -19.13 12.32 2.44
N MET A 339 -18.88 11.23 1.72
CA MET A 339 -19.67 10.82 0.56
C MET A 339 -20.83 9.94 1.03
N GLU A 340 -22.02 10.24 0.54
CA GLU A 340 -23.24 9.49 0.85
C GLU A 340 -23.11 8.01 0.43
N GLY A 341 -23.67 7.12 1.24
CA GLY A 341 -23.63 5.67 1.00
C GLY A 341 -22.25 5.03 1.20
N ARG A 342 -21.34 5.66 1.95
CA ARG A 342 -20.03 5.09 2.29
C ARG A 342 -19.76 5.23 3.78
N TYR A 343 -18.97 4.31 4.31
CA TYR A 343 -18.63 4.25 5.72
C TYR A 343 -17.11 4.22 5.90
N VAL A 344 -16.64 4.73 7.04
CA VAL A 344 -15.25 4.73 7.45
C VAL A 344 -15.11 3.90 8.71
N CYS A 345 -14.30 2.85 8.64
CA CYS A 345 -13.80 2.11 9.78
C CYS A 345 -12.81 3.00 10.54
N GLN A 346 -13.00 3.20 11.85
CA GLN A 346 -12.15 4.10 12.64
C GLN A 346 -10.75 3.52 12.98
N TRP A 347 -10.37 2.39 12.39
CA TRP A 347 -9.01 1.86 12.44
C TRP A 347 -8.24 2.26 11.18
N ASP A 348 -6.95 2.55 11.37
CA ASP A 348 -6.03 2.77 10.25
C ASP A 348 -5.46 1.45 9.73
N LYS A 349 -4.61 1.55 8.70
CA LYS A 349 -3.97 0.39 8.07
C LYS A 349 -3.30 -0.51 9.11
N ASP A 350 -2.52 0.07 10.02
CA ASP A 350 -1.74 -0.70 10.99
C ASP A 350 -2.65 -1.38 12.01
N SER A 351 -3.69 -0.66 12.50
CA SER A 351 -4.66 -1.24 13.43
C SER A 351 -5.52 -2.35 12.80
N VAL A 352 -5.83 -2.23 11.51
CA VAL A 352 -6.53 -3.25 10.72
C VAL A 352 -5.66 -4.50 10.56
N ASP A 353 -4.36 -4.33 10.30
CA ASP A 353 -3.40 -5.44 10.19
C ASP A 353 -3.16 -6.14 11.55
N ASP A 354 -3.00 -5.36 12.63
CA ASP A 354 -2.89 -5.88 14.01
C ASP A 354 -4.13 -6.71 14.40
N ALA A 355 -5.31 -6.28 13.96
CA ALA A 355 -6.57 -6.99 14.14
C ALA A 355 -6.77 -8.17 13.16
N ARG A 356 -5.82 -8.39 12.24
CA ARG A 356 -5.84 -9.44 11.19
C ARG A 356 -7.01 -9.33 10.23
N PHE A 357 -7.47 -8.11 9.99
CA PHE A 357 -8.51 -7.86 9.01
C PHE A 357 -7.94 -7.89 7.59
N VAL A 358 -8.73 -8.38 6.65
CA VAL A 358 -8.36 -8.31 5.24
C VAL A 358 -8.71 -6.94 4.71
N LYS A 359 -7.67 -6.18 4.39
CA LYS A 359 -7.76 -4.90 3.69
C LYS A 359 -7.47 -5.13 2.21
N ILE A 360 -8.36 -4.64 1.36
CA ILE A 360 -8.19 -4.62 -0.09
C ILE A 360 -7.99 -3.17 -0.51
N ASP A 361 -6.88 -2.86 -1.16
CA ASP A 361 -6.62 -1.51 -1.69
C ASP A 361 -7.11 -1.39 -3.14
N PHE A 362 -8.17 -0.60 -3.35
CA PHE A 362 -8.71 -0.22 -4.66
C PHE A 362 -8.12 1.11 -5.13
N LEU A 363 -7.16 1.03 -6.04
CA LEU A 363 -6.35 2.16 -6.46
C LEU A 363 -6.69 2.58 -7.87
N ALA A 364 -6.57 3.88 -8.13
CA ALA A 364 -6.78 4.45 -9.45
C ALA A 364 -5.42 4.77 -10.06
N LEU A 365 -5.10 4.14 -11.18
CA LEU A 365 -3.87 4.38 -11.92
C LEU A 365 -4.20 5.08 -13.24
N GLY A 366 -3.81 6.36 -13.36
CA GLY A 366 -4.14 7.18 -14.53
C GLY A 366 -3.61 6.61 -15.85
N MET A 367 -2.49 5.86 -15.81
CA MET A 367 -1.97 5.19 -16.99
C MET A 367 -2.91 4.09 -17.50
N LEU A 368 -3.61 3.36 -16.62
CA LEU A 368 -4.57 2.34 -17.07
C LEU A 368 -5.74 2.98 -17.81
N SER A 369 -6.24 4.13 -17.34
CA SER A 369 -7.24 4.90 -18.09
C SER A 369 -6.75 5.29 -19.48
N ALA A 370 -5.49 5.74 -19.61
CA ALA A 370 -4.93 6.09 -20.91
C ALA A 370 -4.73 4.87 -21.83
N VAL A 371 -4.32 3.72 -21.27
CA VAL A 371 -4.22 2.46 -22.04
C VAL A 371 -5.59 2.02 -22.53
N ASP A 372 -6.61 2.03 -21.67
CA ASP A 372 -7.96 1.61 -22.04
C ASP A 372 -8.54 2.50 -23.15
N GLU A 373 -8.38 3.83 -23.05
CA GLU A 373 -8.80 4.75 -24.11
C GLU A 373 -8.11 4.43 -25.45
N VAL A 374 -6.82 4.09 -25.45
CA VAL A 374 -6.10 3.68 -26.65
C VAL A 374 -6.65 2.37 -27.22
N LEU A 375 -6.99 1.39 -26.37
CA LEU A 375 -7.57 0.11 -26.81
C LEU A 375 -8.94 0.32 -27.45
N ASP A 376 -9.78 1.17 -26.86
CA ASP A 376 -11.09 1.50 -27.39
C ASP A 376 -10.99 2.21 -28.75
N ILE A 377 -10.06 3.15 -28.91
CA ILE A 377 -9.80 3.82 -30.19
C ILE A 377 -9.31 2.81 -31.25
N ILE A 378 -8.44 1.86 -30.88
CA ILE A 378 -7.98 0.82 -31.82
C ILE A 378 -9.16 -0.04 -32.27
N GLU A 379 -10.03 -0.42 -31.35
CA GLU A 379 -11.23 -1.20 -31.64
C GLU A 379 -12.19 -0.43 -32.56
N GLU A 380 -12.46 0.85 -32.27
CA GLU A 380 -13.34 1.71 -33.07
C GLU A 380 -12.79 1.93 -34.49
N VAL A 381 -11.51 2.29 -34.60
CA VAL A 381 -10.90 2.69 -35.87
C VAL A 381 -10.54 1.50 -36.74
N ARG A 382 -10.05 0.41 -36.14
CA ARG A 382 -9.52 -0.75 -36.87
C ARG A 382 -10.42 -1.98 -36.82
N GLY A 383 -11.44 -1.99 -35.97
CA GLY A 383 -12.27 -3.18 -35.71
C GLY A 383 -11.49 -4.32 -35.05
N VAL A 384 -10.31 -4.03 -34.47
CA VAL A 384 -9.43 -5.03 -33.86
C VAL A 384 -9.51 -4.91 -32.35
N ARG A 385 -9.92 -5.99 -31.70
CA ARG A 385 -9.87 -6.14 -30.25
C ARG A 385 -8.50 -6.59 -29.82
N VAL A 386 -7.78 -5.76 -29.07
CA VAL A 386 -6.46 -6.07 -28.53
C VAL A 386 -6.59 -6.55 -27.09
N ASP A 387 -5.95 -7.68 -26.77
CA ASP A 387 -5.78 -8.17 -25.41
C ASP A 387 -4.38 -7.77 -24.89
N PRO A 388 -4.28 -6.82 -23.94
CA PRO A 388 -2.99 -6.39 -23.40
C PRO A 388 -2.16 -7.50 -22.78
N GLY A 389 -2.80 -8.57 -22.27
CA GLY A 389 -2.10 -9.71 -21.66
C GLY A 389 -1.43 -10.64 -22.67
N ARG A 390 -1.67 -10.44 -23.98
CA ARG A 390 -1.12 -11.28 -25.06
C ARG A 390 -0.16 -10.53 -25.98
N ILE A 391 0.18 -9.28 -25.65
CA ILE A 391 1.11 -8.47 -26.44
C ILE A 391 2.53 -9.07 -26.29
N PRO A 392 3.23 -9.38 -27.40
CA PRO A 392 4.62 -9.82 -27.34
C PRO A 392 5.54 -8.76 -26.74
N HIS A 393 6.52 -9.19 -25.96
CA HIS A 393 7.44 -8.31 -25.22
C HIS A 393 8.79 -8.12 -25.92
N ASP A 394 8.91 -8.45 -27.21
CA ASP A 394 10.17 -8.53 -27.96
C ASP A 394 10.24 -7.54 -29.14
N SER A 395 9.40 -6.49 -29.11
CA SER A 395 9.36 -5.48 -30.17
C SER A 395 10.62 -4.64 -30.23
N ALA A 396 11.48 -4.92 -31.21
CA ALA A 396 12.74 -4.20 -31.42
C ALA A 396 12.54 -2.68 -31.64
N GLU A 397 11.44 -2.27 -32.28
CA GLU A 397 11.12 -0.85 -32.53
C GLU A 397 10.83 -0.11 -31.21
N ILE A 398 10.08 -0.74 -30.30
CA ILE A 398 9.77 -0.16 -28.98
C ILE A 398 11.05 -0.01 -28.18
N TYR A 399 11.89 -1.05 -28.13
CA TYR A 399 13.17 -0.96 -27.43
C TYR A 399 14.10 0.08 -28.07
N ALA A 400 14.12 0.24 -29.38
CA ALA A 400 14.92 1.29 -30.03
C ALA A 400 14.51 2.70 -29.57
N SER A 401 13.22 3.02 -29.56
CA SER A 401 12.69 4.30 -29.05
C SER A 401 13.04 4.53 -27.57
N ILE A 402 12.90 3.50 -26.73
CA ILE A 402 13.30 3.55 -25.32
C ILE A 402 14.81 3.82 -25.19
N GLN A 403 15.65 3.15 -25.97
CA GLN A 403 17.11 3.32 -25.97
C GLN A 403 17.54 4.71 -26.47
N GLU A 404 16.69 5.42 -27.20
CA GLU A 404 16.93 6.82 -27.58
C GLU A 404 16.48 7.82 -26.49
N GLY A 405 15.80 7.32 -25.45
CA GLY A 405 15.22 8.14 -24.38
C GLY A 405 13.91 8.82 -24.77
N ASP A 406 13.26 8.37 -25.86
CA ASP A 406 11.95 8.86 -26.30
C ASP A 406 10.82 8.19 -25.49
N THR A 407 10.79 8.48 -24.19
CA THR A 407 9.89 7.84 -23.23
C THR A 407 8.93 8.81 -22.55
N MET A 408 8.72 9.99 -23.15
CA MET A 408 7.71 10.94 -22.67
C MET A 408 6.31 10.31 -22.77
N GLY A 409 5.62 10.18 -21.64
CA GLY A 409 4.33 9.50 -21.56
C GLY A 409 4.42 7.97 -21.47
N VAL A 410 5.62 7.39 -21.35
CA VAL A 410 5.81 5.96 -21.10
C VAL A 410 5.96 5.72 -19.60
N PHE A 411 5.00 4.99 -19.03
CA PHE A 411 4.88 4.78 -17.59
C PHE A 411 6.16 4.24 -16.94
N GLN A 412 6.48 4.76 -15.75
CA GLN A 412 7.68 4.47 -14.94
C GLN A 412 9.05 4.89 -15.51
N ILE A 413 9.18 5.11 -16.82
CA ILE A 413 10.45 5.48 -17.45
C ILE A 413 10.47 6.88 -18.09
N GLU A 414 9.50 7.73 -17.74
CA GLU A 414 9.38 9.12 -18.23
C GLU A 414 10.09 10.18 -17.38
N SER A 415 10.63 9.81 -16.21
CA SER A 415 11.29 10.81 -15.34
C SER A 415 12.60 11.30 -15.98
N ARG A 416 13.03 12.54 -15.68
CA ARG A 416 14.29 13.08 -16.22
C ARG A 416 15.50 12.19 -15.93
N ALA A 417 15.56 11.60 -14.74
CA ALA A 417 16.65 10.69 -14.37
C ALA A 417 16.59 9.41 -15.21
N GLN A 418 15.40 8.84 -15.40
CA GLN A 418 15.18 7.68 -16.26
C GLN A 418 15.60 7.99 -17.71
N ILE A 419 15.01 9.01 -18.33
CA ILE A 419 15.28 9.44 -19.72
C ILE A 419 16.78 9.62 -19.98
N GLN A 420 17.53 10.23 -19.05
CA GLN A 420 18.96 10.48 -19.24
C GLN A 420 19.83 9.21 -19.16
N THR A 421 19.34 8.16 -18.51
CA THR A 421 20.09 6.91 -18.31
C THR A 421 19.79 5.86 -19.37
N LEU A 422 18.60 5.86 -19.97
CA LEU A 422 18.19 4.86 -20.98
C LEU A 422 19.16 4.76 -22.18
N PRO A 423 19.68 5.87 -22.75
CA PRO A 423 20.66 5.78 -23.83
C PRO A 423 22.00 5.16 -23.43
N ARG A 424 22.29 5.12 -22.13
CA ARG A 424 23.51 4.57 -21.56
C ARG A 424 23.34 3.09 -21.22
N THR A 425 22.21 2.71 -20.63
CA THR A 425 21.93 1.31 -20.24
C THR A 425 21.43 0.45 -21.38
N ARG A 426 20.86 1.07 -22.42
CA ARG A 426 20.31 0.48 -23.63
C ARG A 426 19.50 -0.81 -23.36
N PRO A 427 18.38 -0.75 -22.63
CA PRO A 427 17.59 -1.93 -22.29
C PRO A 427 17.06 -2.63 -23.56
N GLY A 428 17.21 -3.96 -23.65
CA GLY A 428 16.83 -4.75 -24.82
C GLY A 428 15.69 -5.76 -24.58
N ASN A 429 15.25 -5.92 -23.34
CA ASN A 429 14.18 -6.81 -22.93
C ASN A 429 13.47 -6.25 -21.69
N LEU A 430 12.46 -6.96 -21.17
CA LEU A 430 11.72 -6.53 -19.99
C LEU A 430 12.55 -6.58 -18.70
N ASP A 431 13.45 -7.54 -18.56
CA ASP A 431 14.28 -7.68 -17.35
C ASP A 431 15.19 -6.46 -17.19
N ASP A 432 15.81 -6.02 -18.29
CA ASP A 432 16.60 -4.78 -18.33
C ASP A 432 15.76 -3.56 -17.88
N LEU A 433 14.48 -3.50 -18.30
CA LEU A 433 13.56 -2.42 -17.89
C LEU A 433 13.15 -2.54 -16.42
N ALA A 434 12.93 -3.76 -15.91
CA ALA A 434 12.64 -3.99 -14.51
C ALA A 434 13.81 -3.51 -13.63
N VAL A 435 15.05 -3.83 -14.02
CA VAL A 435 16.24 -3.33 -13.33
C VAL A 435 16.35 -1.82 -13.41
N GLN A 436 16.10 -1.25 -14.59
CA GLN A 436 16.12 0.20 -14.83
C GLN A 436 15.13 0.95 -13.91
N VAL A 437 13.94 0.40 -13.69
CA VAL A 437 12.94 0.96 -12.75
C VAL A 437 13.35 0.74 -11.29
N ALA A 438 13.98 -0.38 -10.97
CA ALA A 438 14.41 -0.70 -9.61
C ALA A 438 15.60 0.16 -9.15
N ILE A 439 16.59 0.38 -10.01
CA ILE A 439 17.86 0.97 -9.64
C ILE A 439 17.82 2.50 -9.50
N ILE A 440 16.93 3.19 -10.23
CA ILE A 440 16.76 4.65 -10.14
C ILE A 440 15.81 4.99 -9.00
N ARG A 441 16.26 4.66 -7.80
CA ARG A 441 15.57 4.93 -6.53
C ARG A 441 16.59 5.35 -5.47
N PRO A 442 16.20 6.15 -4.47
CA PRO A 442 17.12 6.61 -3.42
C PRO A 442 17.86 5.47 -2.70
N GLY A 443 17.19 4.34 -2.44
CA GLY A 443 17.77 3.19 -1.73
C GLY A 443 19.00 2.60 -2.45
N PRO A 444 18.85 2.06 -3.68
CA PRO A 444 19.99 1.54 -4.47
C PRO A 444 21.09 2.57 -4.73
N ILE A 445 20.75 3.85 -4.89
CA ILE A 445 21.73 4.93 -5.05
C ILE A 445 22.57 5.09 -3.78
N VAL A 446 21.92 5.10 -2.60
CA VAL A 446 22.60 5.19 -1.30
C VAL A 446 23.41 3.92 -1.00
N ALA A 447 22.91 2.75 -1.40
CA ALA A 447 23.60 1.47 -1.28
C ALA A 447 24.79 1.32 -2.25
N GLY A 448 25.02 2.29 -3.15
CA GLY A 448 26.14 2.29 -4.08
C GLY A 448 26.01 1.35 -5.28
N ALA A 449 24.85 0.71 -5.46
CA ALA A 449 24.62 -0.22 -6.57
C ALA A 449 24.43 0.49 -7.94
N PHE A 450 24.00 1.75 -7.92
CA PHE A 450 23.67 2.51 -9.14
C PHE A 450 24.86 2.67 -10.10
N HIS A 451 26.00 3.18 -9.61
CA HIS A 451 27.14 3.50 -10.48
C HIS A 451 27.78 2.24 -11.11
N PRO A 452 28.11 1.18 -10.34
CA PRO A 452 28.73 -0.02 -10.92
C PRO A 452 27.84 -0.73 -11.94
N TYR A 453 26.54 -0.86 -11.66
CA TYR A 453 25.59 -1.43 -12.62
C TYR A 453 25.56 -0.66 -13.94
N MET A 454 25.50 0.68 -13.87
CA MET A 454 25.52 1.54 -15.06
C MET A 454 26.80 1.34 -15.88
N GLU A 455 27.96 1.24 -15.22
CA GLU A 455 29.23 1.00 -15.89
C GLU A 455 29.26 -0.37 -16.60
N TYR A 456 28.77 -1.41 -15.93
CA TYR A 456 28.66 -2.75 -16.53
C TYR A 456 27.73 -2.75 -17.74
N ARG A 457 26.55 -2.13 -17.64
CA ARG A 457 25.61 -2.01 -18.78
C ARG A 457 26.17 -1.24 -19.95
N GLU A 458 26.86 -0.12 -19.70
CA GLU A 458 27.49 0.65 -20.77
C GLU A 458 28.56 -0.14 -21.51
N LYS A 459 29.39 -0.89 -20.78
CA LYS A 459 30.42 -1.76 -21.38
C LYS A 459 29.77 -2.87 -22.23
N LEU A 460 28.78 -3.56 -21.68
CA LEU A 460 28.01 -4.58 -22.42
C LEU A 460 27.38 -4.01 -23.69
N SER A 461 26.80 -2.81 -23.61
CA SER A 461 26.18 -2.13 -24.76
C SER A 461 27.18 -1.76 -25.87
N ARG A 462 28.46 -1.62 -25.52
CA ARG A 462 29.58 -1.38 -26.44
C ARG A 462 30.24 -2.67 -26.94
N GLY A 463 29.77 -3.83 -26.48
CA GLY A 463 30.39 -5.13 -26.76
C GLY A 463 31.72 -5.34 -26.03
N GLU A 464 31.99 -4.57 -24.98
CA GLU A 464 33.18 -4.74 -24.15
C GLU A 464 32.95 -5.87 -23.13
N PRO A 465 33.96 -6.71 -22.83
CA PRO A 465 33.84 -7.75 -21.82
C PRO A 465 33.66 -7.11 -20.44
N VAL A 466 32.78 -7.71 -19.64
CA VAL A 466 32.53 -7.31 -18.26
C VAL A 466 32.78 -8.49 -17.33
N GLU A 467 33.66 -8.28 -16.37
CA GLU A 467 33.84 -9.18 -15.23
C GLU A 467 33.01 -8.61 -14.07
N VAL A 468 31.93 -9.32 -13.74
CA VAL A 468 31.01 -8.93 -12.67
C VAL A 468 31.54 -9.49 -11.36
N ASP A 469 31.62 -8.65 -10.34
CA ASP A 469 32.00 -9.06 -9.00
C ASP A 469 30.77 -9.63 -8.26
N TYR A 470 30.76 -10.94 -8.02
CA TYR A 470 29.74 -11.64 -7.22
C TYR A 470 30.21 -11.89 -5.77
N GLY A 471 31.32 -11.29 -5.35
CA GLY A 471 31.89 -11.43 -4.02
C GLY A 471 32.77 -12.68 -3.88
N HIS A 472 32.40 -13.59 -2.98
CA HIS A 472 33.28 -14.70 -2.60
C HIS A 472 33.33 -15.80 -3.71
N PRO A 473 34.51 -16.23 -4.19
CA PRO A 473 34.61 -17.18 -5.31
C PRO A 473 33.88 -18.52 -5.11
N GLU A 474 33.81 -19.01 -3.87
CA GLU A 474 33.07 -20.25 -3.56
C GLU A 474 31.55 -20.09 -3.63
N LEU A 475 31.05 -18.86 -3.44
CA LEU A 475 29.62 -18.54 -3.50
C LEU A 475 29.20 -18.04 -4.89
N GLU A 476 30.14 -17.62 -5.72
CA GLU A 476 29.86 -17.08 -7.06
C GLU A 476 28.92 -17.97 -7.89
N PRO A 477 29.12 -19.30 -8.01
CA PRO A 477 28.21 -20.13 -8.83
C PRO A 477 26.76 -20.07 -8.37
N LEU A 478 26.56 -19.95 -7.05
CA LEU A 478 25.24 -19.93 -6.41
C LEU A 478 24.59 -18.54 -6.50
N VAL A 479 25.36 -17.50 -6.19
CA VAL A 479 24.86 -16.12 -6.15
C VAL A 479 24.62 -15.58 -7.56
N LYS A 480 25.42 -16.02 -8.54
CA LYS A 480 25.25 -15.66 -9.96
C LYS A 480 23.93 -16.16 -10.54
N GLU A 481 23.40 -17.27 -10.04
CA GLU A 481 22.08 -17.77 -10.43
C GLU A 481 20.98 -16.73 -10.17
N PHE A 482 21.05 -16.05 -9.02
CA PHE A 482 20.02 -15.10 -8.58
C PHE A 482 20.32 -13.65 -8.96
N MET A 483 21.60 -13.28 -9.07
CA MET A 483 22.05 -11.90 -9.29
C MET A 483 22.62 -11.65 -10.68
N GLY A 484 22.57 -12.64 -11.58
CA GLY A 484 23.10 -12.52 -12.93
C GLY A 484 22.40 -11.42 -13.74
N GLU A 485 21.07 -11.38 -13.67
CA GLU A 485 20.23 -10.35 -14.32
C GLU A 485 20.52 -8.92 -13.82
N THR A 486 20.89 -8.78 -12.54
CA THR A 486 21.21 -7.50 -11.91
C THR A 486 22.71 -7.19 -11.88
N LEU A 487 23.51 -7.97 -12.62
CA LEU A 487 24.96 -7.80 -12.76
C LEU A 487 25.67 -7.73 -11.40
N GLY A 488 25.35 -8.67 -10.51
CA GLY A 488 26.04 -8.80 -9.22
C GLY A 488 25.55 -7.83 -8.14
N HIS A 489 24.41 -7.17 -8.33
CA HIS A 489 23.82 -6.28 -7.33
C HIS A 489 22.47 -6.76 -6.83
N VAL A 490 22.28 -6.76 -5.51
CA VAL A 490 20.98 -7.09 -4.91
C VAL A 490 20.04 -5.90 -5.09
N LEU A 491 19.07 -6.03 -5.98
CA LEU A 491 18.09 -4.98 -6.29
C LEU A 491 16.67 -5.40 -5.91
N TYR A 492 16.39 -6.70 -5.87
CA TYR A 492 15.08 -7.26 -5.53
C TYR A 492 15.08 -7.90 -4.15
N GLN A 493 13.93 -7.86 -3.49
CA GLN A 493 13.74 -8.58 -2.21
C GLN A 493 13.87 -10.09 -2.41
N ASP A 494 13.34 -10.62 -3.51
CA ASP A 494 13.40 -12.04 -3.87
C ASP A 494 14.84 -12.55 -3.94
N GLN A 495 15.78 -11.73 -4.44
CA GLN A 495 17.21 -12.05 -4.44
C GLN A 495 17.77 -12.19 -3.03
N VAL A 496 17.37 -11.31 -2.10
CA VAL A 496 17.77 -11.42 -0.69
C VAL A 496 17.29 -12.75 -0.11
N LEU A 497 16.03 -13.12 -0.34
CA LEU A 497 15.45 -14.36 0.14
C LEU A 497 16.17 -15.58 -0.44
N GLN A 498 16.37 -15.60 -1.76
CA GLN A 498 17.05 -16.69 -2.47
C GLN A 498 18.49 -16.87 -1.96
N ILE A 499 19.24 -15.78 -1.79
CA ILE A 499 20.60 -15.83 -1.25
C ILE A 499 20.60 -16.33 0.19
N ALA A 500 19.69 -15.87 1.05
CA ALA A 500 19.59 -16.32 2.43
C ALA A 500 19.27 -17.83 2.51
N CYS A 501 18.33 -18.31 1.69
CA CYS A 501 18.01 -19.73 1.60
C CYS A 501 19.21 -20.55 1.11
N ALA A 502 19.86 -20.09 0.04
CA ALA A 502 20.92 -20.84 -0.63
C ALA A 502 22.24 -20.85 0.16
N VAL A 503 22.62 -19.71 0.75
CA VAL A 503 23.90 -19.56 1.46
C VAL A 503 23.79 -19.95 2.94
N ALA A 504 22.70 -19.57 3.61
CA ALA A 504 22.53 -19.79 5.06
C ALA A 504 21.63 -20.99 5.39
N GLY A 505 20.99 -21.62 4.40
CA GLY A 505 20.10 -22.76 4.61
C GLY A 505 18.79 -22.40 5.30
N PHE A 506 18.37 -21.13 5.24
CA PHE A 506 17.09 -20.69 5.78
C PHE A 506 15.91 -21.30 5.02
N THR A 507 14.82 -21.57 5.73
CA THR A 507 13.54 -21.79 5.06
C THR A 507 13.05 -20.47 4.43
N PRO A 508 12.19 -20.49 3.41
CA PRO A 508 11.67 -19.24 2.84
C PRO A 508 10.97 -18.34 3.86
N GLY A 509 10.27 -18.92 4.83
CA GLY A 509 9.63 -18.16 5.93
C GLY A 509 10.64 -17.55 6.91
N GLN A 510 11.79 -18.20 7.14
CA GLN A 510 12.89 -17.62 7.91
C GLN A 510 13.61 -16.50 7.15
N ALA A 511 13.74 -16.62 5.82
CA ALA A 511 14.40 -15.63 4.99
C ALA A 511 13.56 -14.36 4.77
N ASP A 512 12.23 -14.47 4.86
CA ASP A 512 11.30 -13.34 4.78
C ASP A 512 11.28 -12.47 6.04
N LYS A 513 11.63 -13.06 7.21
CA LYS A 513 11.82 -12.35 8.49
C LYS A 513 13.16 -11.65 8.58
#